data_AF-A0A2E4M914-F1
#
_entry.id   AF-A0A2E4M914-F1
#
_cell.length_a   1.000
_cell.length_b   1.000
_cell.length_c   1.000
_cell.angle_alpha   90.00
_cell.angle_beta   90.00
_cell.angle_gamma   90.00
#
_symmetry.space_group_name_H-M   'P 1'
#
loop_
_entity.id
_entity.type
_entity.pdbx_description
1 polymer ?
#
loop_
_entity_poly.entity_id
_entity_poly.type
_entity_poly.pdbx_seq_one_letter_code
_entity_poly.pdbx_strand_id
1 'polypeptide(L)' 'MKALVKREQSEGLWLEDVPEPEVGTNDVLIRVDRTGI' A
#
# COMPACT_ATOMS: atom_id res chain seq x y z
N MET A 1 -4.55 -3.31 -6.37
CA MET A 1 -3.08 -3.36 -6.31
C MET A 1 -2.61 -4.20 -5.14
N LYS A 2 -1.44 -4.83 -5.25
CA LYS A 2 -0.85 -5.61 -4.13
C LYS A 2 -0.18 -4.67 -3.13
N ALA A 3 -0.42 -4.88 -1.84
CA ALA A 3 0.18 -4.10 -0.77
C ALA A 3 0.54 -4.97 0.44
N LEU A 4 1.59 -4.59 1.17
CA LEU A 4 1.87 -5.14 2.49
C LEU A 4 1.06 -4.35 3.53
N VAL A 5 0.12 -5.02 4.19
CA VAL A 5 -0.81 -4.41 5.15
C VAL A 5 -0.48 -4.93 6.55
N LYS A 6 -0.58 -4.07 7.57
CA LYS A 6 -0.62 -4.48 8.98
C LYS A 6 -2.09 -4.70 9.37
N ARG A 7 -2.61 -5.89 9.08
CA ARG A 7 -4.04 -6.20 9.24
C ARG A 7 -4.45 -6.35 10.70
N GLU A 8 -3.58 -6.92 11.52
CA GLU A 8 -3.82 -7.21 12.94
C GLU A 8 -2.74 -6.59 13.83
N GLN A 9 -3.07 -6.35 15.10
CA GLN A 9 -2.12 -5.95 16.15
C GLN A 9 -1.35 -7.16 16.72
N SER A 10 -0.81 -8.00 15.84
CA SER A 10 -0.01 -9.19 16.13
C SER A 10 1.29 -9.18 15.34
N GLU A 11 2.20 -10.13 15.54
CA GLU A 11 3.44 -10.19 14.75
C GLU A 11 3.16 -10.56 13.28
N GLY A 12 3.91 -9.96 12.34
CA GLY A 12 3.79 -10.22 10.90
C GLY A 12 3.19 -9.08 10.07
N LEU A 13 3.19 -9.29 8.76
CA LEU A 13 2.57 -8.45 7.71
C LEU A 13 1.90 -9.37 6.69
N TRP A 14 0.89 -8.86 6.00
CA TRP A 14 0.10 -9.62 5.05
C TRP A 14 0.15 -8.99 3.66
N LEU A 15 0.31 -9.82 2.64
CA LEU A 15 0.21 -9.37 1.25
C LEU A 15 -1.25 -9.48 0.81
N GLU A 16 -1.87 -8.33 0.55
CA GLU A 16 -3.30 -8.25 0.20
C GLU A 16 -3.49 -7.48 -1.11
N ASP A 17 -4.58 -7.78 -1.81
CA ASP A 17 -5.05 -7.01 -2.96
C ASP A 17 -6.03 -5.94 -2.47
N VAL A 18 -5.62 -4.67 -2.58
CA VAL A 18 -6.37 -3.48 -2.12
C VAL A 18 -6.84 -2.64 -3.33
N PRO A 19 -7.88 -1.81 -3.21
CA PRO A 19 -8.25 -0.88 -4.28
C PRO A 19 -7.13 0.11 -4.58
N GLU A 20 -7.15 0.71 -5.77
CA GLU A 20 -6.26 1.84 -6.06
C GLU A 20 -6.67 3.07 -5.23
N PRO A 21 -5.70 3.89 -4.75
CA PRO A 21 -6.01 5.10 -4.00
C PRO A 21 -6.74 6.14 -4.84
N GLU A 22 -7.67 6.86 -4.20
CA GLU A 22 -8.23 8.08 -4.77
C GLU A 22 -7.22 9.24 -4.65
N VAL A 23 -7.22 10.13 -5.64
CA VAL A 23 -6.24 11.22 -5.76
C VAL A 23 -6.99 12.56 -5.77
N GLY A 24 -6.73 13.41 -4.78
CA GLY A 24 -7.27 14.76 -4.70
C GLY A 24 -6.53 15.76 -5.60
N THR A 25 -7.02 17.00 -5.64
CA THR A 25 -6.51 18.07 -6.52
C THR A 25 -5.01 18.34 -6.40
N ASN A 26 -4.43 18.13 -5.21
CA ASN A 26 -3.00 18.39 -4.94
C ASN A 26 -2.22 17.13 -4.55
N ASP A 27 -2.80 15.95 -4.78
CA ASP A 27 -2.13 14.69 -4.50
C ASP A 27 -1.43 14.17 -5.75
N VAL A 28 -0.45 13.28 -5.55
CA VAL A 28 0.21 12.55 -6.63
C VAL A 28 0.07 11.07 -6.39
N LEU A 29 -0.35 10.34 -7.43
CA LEU A 29 -0.34 8.89 -7.44
C LEU A 29 1.02 8.39 -7.91
N ILE A 30 1.72 7.66 -7.04
CA ILE A 30 3.05 7.14 -7.32
C ILE A 30 2.96 5.64 -7.59
N ARG A 31 3.43 5.21 -8.76
CA ARG A 31 3.70 3.79 -9.01
C ARG A 31 5.06 3.42 -8.41
N VAL A 32 5.06 2.50 -7.46
CA VAL A 32 6.28 2.05 -6.79
C VAL A 32 6.97 0.98 -7.66
N ASP A 33 8.18 1.28 -8.13
CA ASP A 33 8.98 0.33 -8.91
C ASP A 33 9.90 -0.53 -8.01
N ARG A 34 10.49 0.07 -6.96
CA ARG A 34 11.35 -0.60 -5.97
C ARG A 34 11.21 0.07 -4.59
N THR A 35 11.31 -0.72 -3.53
CA THR A 35 11.29 -0.26 -2.13
C THR A 35 12.37 -0.98 -1.31
N GLY A 36 12.89 -0.32 -0.28
CA GLY A 36 13.83 -0.90 0.70
C GLY A 36 13.17 -1.06 2.07
N ILE A 37 13.82 -1.85 2.95
CA ILE A 37 13.47 -2.01 4.36
C ILE A 37 14.67 -1.57 5.19
#